data_AF-A0A7R9T221-F1
#
_entry.id   AF-A0A7R9T221-F1
#
_cell.length_a   1.000
_cell.length_b   1.000
_cell.length_c   1.000
_cell.angle_alpha   90.00
_cell.angle_beta   90.00
_cell.angle_gamma   90.00
#
_symmetry.space_group_name_H-M   'P 1'
#
loop_
_entity.id
_entity.type
_entity.pdbx_description
1 polymer ?
#
loop_
_entity_poly.entity_id
_entity_poly.type
_entity_poly.pdbx_seq_one_letter_code
_entity_poly.pdbx_strand_id
1 'polypeptide(L)'
;GRFHLARIEHIWEENGEYQFAARWYALPEETHMGRQPIQHRREVFLTHNVDVNPVDCLFRVAKVCTPQEFRDQEEGSHDTYVCEYTYDTAFQRFKRRGEWGEEDEFSDDDRFENELDWRDAEDD
;
A
#
# COMPACT_ATOMS: atom_id res chain seq x y z
N GLY A 1 -1.89 20.33 2.83
CA GLY A 1 -1.56 19.10 2.11
C GLY A 1 -2.40 17.97 2.68
N ARG A 2 -2.81 17.02 1.85
CA ARG A 2 -3.46 15.79 2.30
C ARG A 2 -2.37 14.77 2.59
N PHE A 3 -2.42 14.11 3.75
CA PHE A 3 -1.52 13.00 4.04
C PHE A 3 -2.07 11.72 3.41
N HIS A 4 -1.18 10.93 2.81
CA HIS A 4 -1.48 9.62 2.25
C HIS A 4 -0.86 8.53 3.13
N LEU A 5 -1.48 7.37 3.14
CA LEU A 5 -0.98 6.20 3.85
C LEU A 5 -0.35 5.25 2.83
N ALA A 6 0.82 4.72 3.13
CA ALA A 6 1.53 3.79 2.26
C ALA A 6 2.23 2.70 3.06
N ARG A 7 2.42 1.53 2.46
CA ARG A 7 3.27 0.45 2.95
C ARG A 7 4.60 0.54 2.21
N ILE A 8 5.67 0.83 2.93
CA ILE A 8 7.02 0.85 2.34
C ILE A 8 7.40 -0.60 2.01
N GLU A 9 7.73 -0.86 0.75
CA GLU A 9 8.20 -2.18 0.28
C GLU A 9 9.74 -2.21 0.30
N HIS A 10 10.38 -1.15 -0.21
CA HIS A 10 11.84 -1.06 -0.33
C HIS A 10 12.33 0.36 -0.01
N ILE A 11 13.52 0.45 0.57
CA ILE A 11 14.27 1.69 0.78
C ILE A 11 15.69 1.47 0.27
N TRP A 12 16.23 2.42 -0.50
CA TRP A 12 17.60 2.36 -1.01
C TRP A 12 18.22 3.74 -1.10
N GLU A 13 19.53 3.78 -1.32
CA GLU A 13 20.28 5.00 -1.61
C GLU A 13 20.52 5.10 -3.12
N GLU A 14 20.32 6.29 -3.68
CA GLU A 14 20.61 6.63 -5.07
C GLU A 14 21.25 8.03 -5.11
N ASN A 15 22.49 8.11 -5.60
CA ASN A 15 23.24 9.37 -5.73
C ASN A 15 23.40 10.17 -4.41
N GLY A 16 23.54 9.49 -3.27
CA GLY A 16 23.65 10.13 -1.96
C GLY A 16 22.31 10.56 -1.35
N GLU A 17 21.19 10.27 -2.01
CA GLU A 17 19.84 10.54 -1.51
C GLU A 17 19.10 9.22 -1.25
N TYR A 18 18.30 9.17 -0.18
CA TYR A 18 17.50 7.98 0.12
C TYR A 18 16.12 8.07 -0.54
N GLN A 19 15.75 7.00 -1.24
CA GLN A 19 14.46 6.81 -1.90
C GLN A 19 13.72 5.64 -1.27
N PHE A 20 12.40 5.61 -1.42
CA PHE A 20 11.59 4.47 -1.06
C PHE A 20 10.53 4.17 -2.11
N ALA A 21 10.24 2.89 -2.31
CA ALA A 21 9.09 2.40 -3.06
C ALA A 21 8.00 2.03 -2.05
N ALA A 22 6.80 2.56 -2.25
CA ALA A 22 5.68 2.22 -1.38
C ALA A 22 4.40 1.94 -2.16
N ARG A 23 3.64 0.98 -1.63
CA ARG A 23 2.30 0.65 -2.09
C ARG A 23 1.28 1.50 -1.35
N TRP A 24 0.41 2.18 -2.08
CA TRP A 24 -0.53 3.14 -1.50
C TRP A 24 -1.80 2.49 -0.95
N TYR A 25 -2.36 3.12 0.07
CA TYR A 25 -3.72 2.84 0.54
C TYR A 25 -4.71 3.89 0.04
N ALA A 26 -5.87 3.44 -0.41
CA ALA A 26 -7.01 4.28 -0.73
C ALA A 26 -7.94 4.43 0.48
N LEU A 27 -8.47 5.63 0.69
CA LEU A 27 -9.58 5.86 1.59
C LEU A 27 -10.90 5.37 0.97
N PRO A 28 -11.93 5.05 1.76
CA PRO A 28 -13.25 4.72 1.24
C PRO A 28 -13.80 5.75 0.26
N GLU A 29 -13.58 7.03 0.52
CA GLU A 29 -14.00 8.15 -0.31
C GLU A 29 -13.33 8.17 -1.70
N GLU A 30 -12.22 7.46 -1.87
CA GLU A 30 -11.48 7.34 -3.15
C GLU A 30 -11.89 6.11 -3.97
N THR A 31 -12.72 5.24 -3.39
CA THR A 31 -13.27 4.09 -4.11
C THR A 31 -14.51 4.49 -4.91
N HIS A 32 -14.82 3.71 -5.95
CA HIS A 32 -16.04 3.87 -6.74
C HIS A 32 -17.35 3.81 -5.93
N MET A 33 -17.34 3.14 -4.77
CA MET A 33 -18.51 3.05 -3.88
C MET A 33 -18.59 4.24 -2.92
N GLY A 34 -17.53 5.03 -2.77
CA GLY A 34 -17.41 5.99 -1.68
C GLY A 34 -17.50 5.33 -0.30
N ARG A 35 -17.66 6.16 0.74
CA ARG A 35 -17.79 5.67 2.12
C ARG A 35 -19.14 5.01 2.38
N GLN A 36 -19.10 3.79 2.86
CA GLN A 36 -20.25 2.95 3.19
C GLN A 36 -20.48 2.86 4.70
N PRO A 37 -21.73 2.84 5.19
CA PRO A 37 -22.05 2.81 6.64
C PRO A 37 -21.50 1.59 7.40
N ILE A 38 -21.26 0.49 6.70
CA ILE A 38 -20.75 -0.77 7.29
C ILE A 38 -19.24 -0.76 7.54
N GLN A 39 -18.51 0.19 6.94
CA GLN A 39 -17.05 0.25 7.04
C GLN A 39 -16.58 0.78 8.40
N HIS A 40 -15.40 0.37 8.83
CA HIS A 40 -14.78 0.87 10.06
C HIS A 40 -14.46 2.37 9.96
N ARG A 41 -14.38 3.05 11.13
CA ARG A 41 -14.08 4.50 11.17
C ARG A 41 -12.74 4.85 10.51
N ARG A 42 -11.78 3.94 10.56
CA ARG A 42 -10.42 4.10 10.02
C ARG A 42 -10.10 3.05 8.94
N GLU A 43 -11.12 2.64 8.18
CA GLU A 43 -10.98 1.72 7.07
C GLU A 43 -10.09 2.33 5.98
N VAL A 44 -9.19 1.50 5.43
CA VAL A 44 -8.35 1.80 4.27
C VAL A 44 -8.19 0.54 3.41
N PHE A 45 -7.95 0.73 2.11
CA PHE A 45 -7.83 -0.36 1.15
C PHE A 45 -6.45 -0.35 0.52
N LEU A 46 -5.72 -1.46 0.57
CA LEU A 46 -4.42 -1.56 -0.09
C LEU A 46 -4.62 -1.53 -1.61
N THR A 47 -3.84 -0.75 -2.35
CA THR A 47 -4.00 -0.65 -3.82
C THR A 47 -2.86 -1.35 -4.55
N HIS A 48 -3.00 -1.49 -5.88
CA HIS A 48 -1.90 -1.97 -6.71
C HIS A 48 -0.87 -0.89 -7.07
N ASN A 49 -1.16 0.37 -6.74
CA ASN A 49 -0.32 1.51 -7.08
C ASN A 49 0.94 1.53 -6.20
N VAL A 50 2.10 1.47 -6.85
CA VAL A 50 3.43 1.60 -6.24
C VAL A 50 4.13 2.79 -6.88
N ASP A 51 4.68 3.69 -6.08
CA ASP A 51 5.47 4.81 -6.55
C ASP A 51 6.77 4.94 -5.75
N VAL A 52 7.78 5.53 -6.39
CA VAL A 52 9.08 5.88 -5.77
C VAL A 52 9.05 7.33 -5.32
N ASN A 53 9.44 7.58 -4.08
CA ASN A 53 9.44 8.92 -3.47
C ASN A 53 10.67 9.12 -2.59
N PRO A 54 11.12 10.39 -2.41
CA PRO A 54 12.21 10.69 -1.49
C PRO A 54 11.76 10.51 -0.04
N VAL A 55 12.66 9.99 0.81
CA VAL A 55 12.35 9.74 2.22
C VAL A 55 11.97 11.00 3.01
N ASP A 56 12.32 12.18 2.51
CA ASP A 56 11.95 13.48 3.10
C ASP A 56 10.42 13.71 3.13
N CYS A 57 9.66 12.98 2.28
CA CYS A 57 8.19 13.00 2.29
C CYS A 57 7.57 12.15 3.42
N LEU A 58 8.35 11.35 4.15
CA LEU A 58 7.85 10.53 5.26
C LEU A 58 7.55 11.40 6.48
N PHE A 59 6.32 11.29 7.00
CA PHE A 59 5.87 12.12 8.13
C PHE A 59 5.82 11.36 9.45
N ARG A 60 5.10 10.24 9.50
CA ARG A 60 4.87 9.46 10.73
C ARG A 60 4.59 8.00 10.38
N VAL A 61 5.02 7.10 11.26
CA VAL A 61 4.65 5.68 11.21
C VAL A 61 3.21 5.49 11.67
N ALA A 62 2.44 4.72 10.91
CA ALA A 62 1.09 4.30 11.25
C ALA A 62 0.99 2.77 11.23
N LYS A 63 0.09 2.21 12.05
CA LYS A 63 -0.18 0.76 12.08
C LYS A 63 -1.40 0.45 11.23
N VAL A 64 -1.30 -0.52 10.33
CA VAL A 64 -2.44 -1.08 9.61
C VAL A 64 -2.64 -2.51 10.08
N CYS A 65 -3.84 -2.85 10.52
CA CYS A 65 -4.14 -4.16 11.07
C CYS A 65 -5.43 -4.75 10.51
N THR A 66 -5.64 -6.03 10.77
CA THR A 66 -6.89 -6.73 10.46
C THR A 66 -8.06 -6.18 11.29
N PRO A 67 -9.32 -6.40 10.87
CA PRO A 67 -10.48 -6.04 11.68
C PRO A 67 -10.51 -6.70 13.06
N GLN A 68 -9.96 -7.91 13.18
CA GLN A 68 -9.86 -8.59 14.47
C GLN A 68 -8.87 -7.88 15.38
N GLU A 69 -7.64 -7.68 14.93
CA GLU A 69 -6.62 -6.97 15.70
C GLU A 69 -7.06 -5.56 16.09
N PHE A 70 -7.82 -4.86 15.22
CA PHE A 70 -8.34 -3.53 15.53
C PHE A 70 -9.37 -3.54 16.66
N ARG A 71 -10.23 -4.56 16.73
CA ARG A 71 -11.18 -4.74 17.83
C ARG A 71 -10.49 -5.08 19.14
N ASP A 72 -9.35 -5.78 19.07
CA ASP A 72 -8.59 -6.22 20.24
C ASP A 72 -7.63 -5.13 20.77
N GLN A 73 -7.49 -3.98 20.11
CA GLN A 73 -6.65 -2.87 20.62
C GLN A 73 -7.35 -2.11 21.74
N GLU A 74 -6.57 -1.68 22.74
CA GLU A 74 -7.02 -0.69 23.72
C GLU A 74 -7.32 0.65 23.02
N GLU A 75 -8.47 1.25 23.34
CA GLU A 75 -8.87 2.56 22.80
C GLU A 75 -7.82 3.62 23.11
N GLY A 76 -7.14 4.15 22.08
CA GLY A 76 -6.18 5.24 22.28
C GLY A 76 -5.13 5.44 21.19
N SER A 77 -4.93 4.48 20.28
CA SER A 77 -3.99 4.69 19.17
C SER A 77 -4.61 5.55 18.06
N HIS A 78 -4.18 6.80 17.99
CA HIS A 78 -4.60 7.73 16.94
C HIS A 78 -4.06 7.40 15.55
N ASP A 79 -3.08 6.49 15.45
CA ASP A 79 -2.35 6.16 14.21
C ASP A 79 -2.58 4.70 13.77
N THR A 80 -3.66 4.05 14.22
CA THR A 80 -4.06 2.70 13.79
C THR A 80 -5.18 2.75 12.73
N TYR A 81 -5.04 2.00 11.65
CA TYR A 81 -6.00 1.86 10.55
C TYR A 81 -6.38 0.39 10.34
N VAL A 82 -7.55 0.16 9.72
CA VAL A 82 -8.08 -1.17 9.42
C VAL A 82 -7.99 -1.41 7.92
N CYS A 83 -7.43 -2.55 7.52
CA CYS A 83 -7.44 -2.97 6.13
C CYS A 83 -7.74 -4.46 6.02
N GLU A 84 -8.93 -4.79 5.54
CA GLU A 84 -9.33 -6.16 5.24
C GLU A 84 -9.24 -6.49 3.73
N TYR A 85 -9.32 -5.47 2.87
CA TYR A 85 -9.40 -5.64 1.42
C TYR A 85 -8.31 -4.90 0.68
N THR A 86 -7.89 -5.49 -0.42
CA THR A 86 -7.17 -4.83 -1.51
C THR A 86 -8.20 -4.25 -2.49
N TYR A 87 -7.97 -3.04 -2.98
CA TYR A 87 -8.79 -2.35 -3.95
C TYR A 87 -8.04 -2.17 -5.27
N ASP A 88 -8.59 -2.75 -6.32
CA ASP A 88 -8.14 -2.60 -7.70
C ASP A 88 -8.83 -1.38 -8.31
N THR A 89 -8.06 -0.30 -8.48
CA THR A 89 -8.54 0.99 -9.00
C THR A 89 -8.93 0.90 -10.47
N ALA A 90 -8.27 0.05 -11.26
CA ALA A 90 -8.52 -0.12 -12.69
C ALA A 90 -9.83 -0.86 -12.96
N PHE A 91 -10.11 -1.92 -12.20
CA PHE A 91 -11.30 -2.75 -12.36
C PHE A 91 -12.41 -2.44 -11.36
N GLN A 92 -12.18 -1.48 -10.45
CA GLN A 92 -13.11 -1.06 -9.41
C GLN A 92 -13.65 -2.24 -8.59
N ARG A 93 -12.76 -3.13 -8.13
CA ARG A 93 -13.13 -4.34 -7.38
C ARG A 93 -12.35 -4.49 -6.08
N PHE A 94 -12.96 -5.17 -5.12
CA PHE A 94 -12.35 -5.49 -3.84
C PHE A 94 -11.98 -6.98 -3.79
N LYS A 95 -10.76 -7.30 -3.33
CA LYS A 95 -10.34 -8.67 -3.00
C LYS A 95 -10.01 -8.71 -1.51
N ARG A 96 -10.61 -9.67 -0.78
CA ARG A 96 -10.29 -9.87 0.63
C ARG A 96 -8.86 -10.37 0.75
N ARG A 97 -8.08 -9.78 1.65
CA ARG A 97 -6.70 -10.20 1.90
C ARG A 97 -6.75 -11.52 2.69
N GLY A 98 -5.94 -12.50 2.29
CA GLY A 98 -5.78 -13.76 3.03
C GLY A 98 -5.18 -13.53 4.42
N GLU A 99 -5.31 -14.52 5.30
CA GLU A 99 -4.60 -14.53 6.59
C GLU A 99 -3.10 -14.43 6.27
N TRP A 100 -2.42 -13.39 6.80
CA TRP A 100 -1.02 -13.03 6.49
C TRP A 100 -0.14 -14.23 6.09
N GLY A 101 0.24 -14.32 4.81
CA GLY A 101 1.14 -15.38 4.33
C GLY A 101 0.88 -15.84 2.89
N GLU A 102 -0.25 -15.51 2.30
CA GLU A 102 -0.43 -15.64 0.85
C GLU A 102 0.08 -14.34 0.22
N GLU A 103 1.16 -14.46 -0.55
CA GLU A 103 1.59 -13.45 -1.51
C GLU A 103 0.32 -12.93 -2.19
N ASP A 104 0.06 -11.63 -2.11
CA ASP A 104 -1.03 -11.05 -2.89
C ASP A 104 -0.79 -11.58 -4.32
N GLU A 105 -1.66 -12.40 -4.90
CA GLU A 105 -1.54 -12.88 -6.30
C GLU A 105 -1.49 -11.74 -7.34
N PHE A 106 -1.55 -10.50 -6.86
CA PHE A 106 -1.40 -9.25 -7.58
C PHE A 106 -0.09 -8.51 -7.22
N SER A 107 0.72 -9.08 -6.32
CA SER A 107 2.11 -8.73 -6.10
C SER A 107 2.82 -9.20 -7.34
N ASP A 108 2.97 -8.23 -8.21
CA ASP A 108 3.58 -8.20 -9.53
C ASP A 108 5.09 -8.54 -9.45
N ASP A 109 5.46 -9.62 -8.75
CA ASP A 109 6.83 -10.12 -8.66
C ASP A 109 7.35 -10.50 -10.05
N ASP A 110 6.45 -10.97 -10.94
CA ASP A 110 6.77 -11.26 -12.34
C ASP A 110 7.01 -10.02 -13.25
N ARG A 111 6.55 -8.81 -12.88
CA ARG A 111 6.79 -7.62 -13.71
C ARG A 111 8.06 -6.87 -13.37
N PHE A 112 8.47 -6.87 -12.10
CA PHE A 112 9.73 -6.22 -11.73
C PHE A 112 10.95 -7.00 -12.25
N GLU A 113 10.85 -8.32 -12.40
CA GLU A 113 11.91 -9.13 -13.02
C GLU A 113 12.02 -8.90 -14.54
N ASN A 114 10.94 -8.53 -15.24
CA ASN A 114 10.93 -8.33 -16.70
C ASN A 114 11.39 -6.94 -17.16
N GLU A 115 11.38 -5.92 -16.30
CA GLU A 115 11.69 -4.54 -16.70
C GLU A 115 13.19 -4.18 -16.53
N LEU A 116 13.99 -5.07 -15.93
CA LEU A 116 15.45 -4.93 -15.79
C LEU A 116 16.24 -5.50 -16.98
N ASP A 117 15.58 -6.08 -17.99
CA ASP A 117 16.22 -6.72 -19.16
C ASP A 117 16.54 -5.74 -20.33
N TRP A 118 16.40 -4.42 -20.14
CA TRP A 118 16.57 -3.43 -21.23
C TRP A 118 17.83 -2.57 -21.18
N ARG A 119 18.92 -2.99 -20.53
CA ARG A 119 20.17 -2.18 -20.53
C ARG A 119 21.50 -2.85 -20.86
N ASP A 120 21.58 -4.13 -21.21
CA ASP A 120 22.85 -4.73 -21.61
C ASP A 120 22.69 -5.71 -22.77
N ALA A 121 22.69 -5.18 -24.01
CA ALA A 121 23.33 -5.77 -25.20
C ALA A 121 23.00 -4.98 -26.49
N GLU A 122 23.39 -3.71 -26.56
CA GLU A 122 23.77 -3.08 -27.84
C GLU A 122 25.28 -2.79 -27.78
N ASP A 123 26.09 -3.78 -28.18
CA ASP A 123 27.43 -3.56 -28.77
C ASP A 123 27.85 -4.83 -29.52
N ASP A 124 27.55 -4.88 -30.83
CA ASP A 124 28.35 -5.57 -31.88
C ASP A 124 28.27 -4.75 -33.19
#